data_AF-A0A5E8HJB0-F1
#
_entry.id   AF-A0A5E8HJB0-F1
#
_cell.length_a   1.000
_cell.length_b   1.000
_cell.length_c   1.000
_cell.angle_alpha   90.00
_cell.angle_beta   90.00
_cell.angle_gamma   90.00
#
_symmetry.space_group_name_H-M   'P 1'
#
loop_
_entity.id
_entity.type
_entity.pdbx_description
1 polymer ?
#
loop_
_entity_poly.entity_id
_entity_poly.type
_entity_poly.pdbx_seq_one_letter_code
_entity_poly.pdbx_strand_id
1 'polypeptide(L)'
;MTFRFFNYPIPVLLVTLGFLAVPFVVFFAIASLYDLDFNHVGMILTRIQPWQYVFSFLSAIIAYSLITKRKFGYYLFLCFTFLILTYNIWMVFSVSLGKKFFLAGIRIKTTDIVWNMAITTVLLGIAFYFLRREIAAPYLSPTRRGWRTKYRETHPIPFHWTNADGEREGDGLTINISKNGVLLPLTKHHFLKPGDPINLLLKLEKENREPVAISVQGKVVRIDKEPDGTEIAGVQLLFLLAQKEEKQIYESFLHRVFAPRYPVSNPVQFLKSDNKTNVGTLLNVSLEGLYIESETVLSSGEYCRVKIQTRSGEISVAGVVRWSNPQGKYGKPIGFGIQIDSIENKNLFRVWIWKQRFKLFHGR
;
A
#
# COMPACT_ATOMS: atom_id res chain seq x y z
N MET A 1 -13.51 11.01 8.20
CA MET A 1 -14.75 10.51 7.56
C MET A 1 -14.48 10.21 6.10
N THR A 2 -14.51 8.95 5.68
CA THR A 2 -14.63 8.62 4.26
C THR A 2 -16.12 8.65 3.93
N PHE A 3 -16.60 9.77 3.40
CA PHE A 3 -17.93 9.82 2.80
C PHE A 3 -17.98 8.74 1.70
N ARG A 4 -19.01 7.89 1.74
CA ARG A 4 -19.21 6.78 0.80
C ARG A 4 -20.51 7.05 0.05
N PHE A 5 -20.41 7.55 -1.17
CA PHE A 5 -21.53 7.46 -2.11
C PHE A 5 -21.38 6.11 -2.86
N PHE A 6 -22.42 5.28 -2.85
CA PHE A 6 -22.53 4.04 -3.64
C PHE A 6 -21.39 3.01 -3.50
N ASN A 7 -20.95 2.65 -2.28
CA ASN A 7 -19.91 1.62 -2.05
C ASN A 7 -18.50 1.89 -2.65
N TYR A 8 -18.28 3.04 -3.31
CA TYR A 8 -17.01 3.43 -3.91
C TYR A 8 -16.28 4.47 -3.05
N PRO A 9 -14.93 4.43 -2.96
CA PRO A 9 -14.18 5.55 -2.42
C PRO A 9 -14.40 6.80 -3.27
N ILE A 10 -14.74 7.92 -2.64
CA ILE A 10 -14.95 9.20 -3.34
C ILE A 10 -13.81 9.53 -4.30
N PRO A 11 -12.53 9.35 -3.95
CA PRO A 11 -11.49 9.74 -4.90
C PRO A 11 -11.44 8.89 -6.17
N VAL A 12 -11.74 7.58 -6.06
CA VAL A 12 -11.88 6.72 -7.24
C VAL A 12 -13.05 7.22 -8.08
N LEU A 13 -14.17 7.55 -7.44
CA LEU A 13 -15.35 8.06 -8.12
C LEU A 13 -15.08 9.40 -8.80
N LEU A 14 -14.40 10.34 -8.15
CA LEU A 14 -14.04 11.64 -8.71
C LEU A 14 -13.08 11.51 -9.89
N VAL A 15 -12.03 10.69 -9.78
CA VAL A 15 -11.12 10.45 -10.91
C VAL A 15 -11.87 9.80 -12.06
N THR A 16 -12.71 8.80 -11.78
CA THR A 16 -13.50 8.16 -12.82
C THR A 16 -14.45 9.14 -13.50
N LEU A 17 -15.13 10.00 -12.75
CA LEU A 17 -16.00 11.05 -13.32
C LEU A 17 -15.19 12.01 -14.20
N GLY A 18 -13.98 12.39 -13.78
CA GLY A 18 -13.08 13.21 -14.59
C GLY A 18 -12.73 12.56 -15.94
N PHE A 19 -12.38 11.27 -15.93
CA PHE A 19 -12.10 10.51 -17.16
C PHE A 19 -13.35 10.28 -18.01
N LEU A 20 -14.50 10.07 -17.39
CA LEU A 20 -15.78 9.92 -18.09
C LEU A 20 -16.24 11.25 -18.71
N ALA A 21 -15.85 12.39 -18.14
CA ALA A 21 -16.18 13.72 -18.64
C ALA A 21 -15.35 14.11 -19.88
N VAL A 22 -14.19 13.51 -20.12
CA VAL A 22 -13.27 13.89 -21.22
C VAL A 22 -13.96 13.97 -22.59
N PRO A 23 -14.75 12.98 -23.05
CA PRO A 23 -15.41 13.07 -24.35
C PRO A 23 -16.36 14.27 -24.45
N PHE A 24 -17.07 14.59 -23.36
CA PHE A 24 -17.98 15.73 -23.28
C PHE A 24 -17.21 17.05 -23.30
N VAL A 25 -16.11 17.14 -22.55
CA VAL A 25 -15.24 18.33 -22.55
C VAL A 25 -14.67 18.58 -23.94
N VAL A 26 -14.23 17.54 -24.65
CA VAL A 26 -13.75 17.66 -26.04
C VAL A 26 -14.88 18.16 -26.94
N PHE A 27 -16.07 17.57 -26.84
CA PHE A 27 -17.24 17.99 -27.62
C PHE A 27 -17.57 19.47 -27.39
N PHE A 28 -17.71 19.89 -26.13
CA PHE A 28 -18.05 21.27 -25.76
C PHE A 28 -16.94 22.26 -26.10
N ALA A 29 -15.67 21.87 -25.97
CA ALA A 29 -14.55 22.72 -26.36
C ALA A 29 -14.55 22.99 -27.87
N ILE A 30 -14.83 21.97 -28.70
CA ILE A 30 -14.96 22.17 -30.15
C ILE A 30 -16.20 23.00 -30.49
N ALA A 31 -17.34 22.73 -29.86
CA ALA A 31 -18.55 23.54 -30.04
C ALA A 31 -18.29 25.02 -29.74
N SER A 32 -17.63 25.32 -28.61
CA SER A 32 -17.27 26.68 -28.23
C SER A 32 -16.22 27.31 -29.14
N LEU A 33 -15.24 26.54 -29.62
CA LEU A 33 -14.16 27.06 -30.47
C LEU A 33 -14.66 27.49 -31.87
N TYR A 34 -15.71 26.83 -32.36
CA TYR A 34 -16.30 27.09 -33.67
C TYR A 34 -17.67 27.80 -33.60
N ASP A 35 -18.09 28.22 -32.40
CA ASP A 35 -19.37 28.87 -32.14
C ASP A 35 -20.59 28.08 -32.68
N LEU A 36 -20.58 26.77 -32.42
CA LEU A 36 -21.61 25.83 -32.87
C LEU A 36 -22.56 25.46 -31.72
N ASP A 37 -23.86 25.42 -32.01
CA ASP A 37 -24.89 24.97 -31.07
C ASP A 37 -25.19 23.47 -31.19
N PHE A 38 -26.14 22.97 -30.38
CA PHE A 38 -26.56 21.56 -30.40
C PHE A 38 -27.31 21.14 -31.68
N ASN A 39 -27.72 22.08 -32.53
CA ASN A 39 -28.33 21.74 -33.82
C ASN A 39 -27.27 21.30 -34.84
N HIS A 40 -25.99 21.60 -34.57
CA HIS A 40 -24.87 21.32 -35.46
C HIS A 40 -23.96 20.17 -34.98
N VAL A 41 -24.50 19.20 -34.23
CA VAL A 41 -23.76 18.04 -33.69
C VAL A 41 -22.91 17.33 -34.75
N GLY A 42 -23.45 17.11 -35.95
CA GLY A 42 -22.69 16.47 -37.05
C GLY A 42 -21.45 17.27 -37.47
N MET A 43 -21.55 18.60 -37.49
CA MET A 43 -20.39 19.47 -37.76
C MET A 43 -19.40 19.46 -36.59
N ILE A 44 -19.87 19.46 -35.35
CA ILE A 44 -18.99 19.37 -34.17
C ILE A 44 -18.15 18.08 -34.24
N LEU A 45 -18.79 16.93 -34.51
CA LEU A 45 -18.10 15.64 -34.58
C LEU A 45 -17.08 15.57 -35.73
N THR A 46 -17.38 16.14 -36.90
CA THR A 46 -16.43 16.14 -38.03
C THR A 46 -15.21 17.05 -37.80
N ARG A 47 -15.28 18.00 -36.84
CA ARG A 47 -14.18 18.89 -36.47
C ARG A 47 -13.28 18.33 -35.36
N ILE A 48 -13.69 17.27 -34.68
CA ILE A 48 -12.86 16.57 -33.69
C ILE A 48 -11.74 15.82 -34.42
N GLN A 49 -10.49 16.02 -33.97
CA GLN A 49 -9.33 15.37 -34.57
C GLN A 49 -9.32 13.86 -34.27
N PRO A 50 -8.83 12.99 -35.18
CA PRO A 50 -8.78 11.55 -34.95
C PRO A 50 -8.13 11.14 -33.63
N TRP A 51 -7.04 11.81 -33.23
CA TRP A 51 -6.38 11.52 -31.95
C TRP A 51 -7.24 11.88 -30.73
N GLN A 52 -8.08 12.90 -30.81
CA GLN A 52 -9.00 13.27 -29.74
C GLN A 52 -10.07 12.19 -29.54
N TYR A 53 -10.52 11.52 -30.61
CA TYR A 53 -11.38 10.33 -30.49
C TYR A 53 -10.67 9.18 -29.78
N VAL A 54 -9.42 8.88 -30.17
CA VAL A 54 -8.61 7.84 -29.53
C VAL A 54 -8.45 8.12 -28.04
N PHE A 55 -8.10 9.36 -27.67
CA PHE A 55 -7.95 9.75 -26.26
C PHE A 55 -9.27 9.72 -25.49
N SER A 56 -10.38 10.13 -26.11
CA SER A 56 -11.72 10.06 -25.50
C SER A 56 -12.15 8.63 -25.22
N PHE A 57 -11.92 7.72 -26.17
CA PHE A 57 -12.20 6.29 -26.01
C PHE A 57 -11.30 5.65 -24.94
N LEU A 58 -10.00 5.95 -24.98
CA LEU A 58 -9.05 5.49 -23.97
C LEU A 58 -9.43 5.98 -22.57
N SER A 59 -9.90 7.22 -22.47
CA SER A 59 -10.39 7.81 -21.22
C SER A 59 -11.60 7.06 -20.66
N ALA A 60 -12.55 6.67 -21.52
CA ALA A 60 -13.69 5.85 -21.12
C ALA A 60 -13.27 4.45 -20.62
N ILE A 61 -12.28 3.82 -21.27
CA ILE A 61 -11.71 2.54 -20.80
C ILE A 61 -11.07 2.71 -19.41
N ILE A 62 -10.31 3.80 -19.20
CA ILE A 62 -9.72 4.11 -17.89
C ILE A 62 -10.82 4.29 -16.83
N ALA A 63 -11.85 5.08 -17.12
CA ALA A 63 -13.00 5.28 -16.25
C ALA A 63 -13.66 3.95 -15.85
N TYR A 64 -14.05 3.13 -16.83
CA TYR A 64 -14.67 1.83 -16.60
C TYR A 64 -13.77 0.90 -15.77
N SER A 65 -12.49 0.84 -16.10
CA SER A 65 -11.54 -0.05 -15.43
C SER A 65 -11.21 0.38 -14.00
N LEU A 66 -11.23 1.69 -13.69
CA LEU A 66 -11.11 2.22 -12.33
C LEU A 66 -12.35 1.91 -11.49
N ILE A 67 -13.56 2.08 -12.03
CA ILE A 67 -14.82 1.68 -11.36
C ILE A 67 -14.85 0.17 -11.11
N THR A 68 -14.43 -0.64 -12.09
CA THR A 68 -14.39 -2.11 -11.95
C THR A 68 -13.14 -2.61 -11.21
N LYS A 69 -12.27 -1.69 -10.75
CA LYS A 69 -11.07 -1.98 -9.93
C LYS A 69 -10.08 -2.96 -10.58
N ARG A 70 -10.02 -2.97 -11.91
CA ARG A 70 -9.19 -3.93 -12.68
C ARG A 70 -7.70 -3.57 -12.67
N LYS A 71 -6.82 -4.57 -12.82
CA LYS A 71 -5.35 -4.35 -12.82
C LYS A 71 -4.86 -3.48 -13.96
N PHE A 72 -5.27 -3.81 -15.16
CA PHE A 72 -4.85 -3.07 -16.34
C PHE A 72 -5.29 -1.60 -16.29
N GLY A 73 -6.44 -1.29 -15.67
CA GLY A 73 -7.00 0.06 -15.64
C GLY A 73 -6.12 1.12 -14.99
N TYR A 74 -5.51 0.79 -13.87
CA TYR A 74 -4.58 1.70 -13.22
C TYR A 74 -3.26 1.82 -13.98
N TYR A 75 -2.76 0.75 -14.60
CA TYR A 75 -1.57 0.85 -15.45
C TYR A 75 -1.85 1.71 -16.69
N LEU A 76 -3.04 1.57 -17.27
CA LEU A 76 -3.53 2.39 -18.36
C LEU A 76 -3.63 3.87 -17.94
N PHE A 77 -4.20 4.12 -16.74
CA PHE A 77 -4.22 5.45 -16.12
C PHE A 77 -2.82 6.04 -15.94
N LEU A 78 -1.86 5.26 -15.43
CA LEU A 78 -0.48 5.72 -15.24
C LEU A 78 0.20 6.02 -16.58
N CYS A 79 0.02 5.15 -17.58
CA CYS A 79 0.56 5.36 -18.93
C CYS A 79 -0.02 6.63 -19.55
N PHE A 80 -1.34 6.80 -19.50
CA PHE A 80 -2.03 8.00 -19.98
C PHE A 80 -1.56 9.27 -19.26
N THR A 81 -1.45 9.22 -17.94
CA THR A 81 -0.93 10.31 -17.11
C THR A 81 0.49 10.69 -17.52
N PHE A 82 1.36 9.70 -17.73
CA PHE A 82 2.74 9.91 -18.16
C PHE A 82 2.81 10.54 -19.56
N LEU A 83 2.01 10.06 -20.50
CA LEU A 83 1.93 10.62 -21.86
C LEU A 83 1.45 12.07 -21.84
N ILE A 84 0.40 12.39 -21.07
CA ILE A 84 -0.10 13.76 -20.93
C ILE A 84 0.95 14.69 -20.31
N LEU A 85 1.64 14.26 -19.26
CA LEU A 85 2.70 15.06 -18.64
C LEU A 85 3.85 15.31 -19.62
N THR A 86 4.28 14.27 -20.32
CA THR A 86 5.35 14.37 -21.33
C THR A 86 4.96 15.30 -22.47
N TYR A 87 3.72 15.20 -22.96
CA TYR A 87 3.20 16.10 -23.99
C TYR A 87 3.15 17.56 -23.52
N ASN A 88 2.67 17.81 -22.30
CA ASN A 88 2.64 19.18 -21.74
C ASN A 88 4.04 19.76 -21.54
N ILE A 89 4.98 18.95 -21.05
CA ILE A 89 6.40 19.36 -20.93
C ILE A 89 6.96 19.70 -22.31
N TRP A 90 6.71 18.87 -23.31
CA TRP A 90 7.15 19.11 -24.68
C TRP A 90 6.54 20.39 -25.28
N MET A 91 5.25 20.65 -25.04
CA MET A 91 4.58 21.87 -25.47
C MET A 91 5.21 23.13 -24.83
N VAL A 92 5.41 23.12 -23.51
CA VAL A 92 6.04 24.25 -22.79
C VAL A 92 7.47 24.47 -23.27
N PHE A 93 8.27 23.41 -23.42
CA PHE A 93 9.62 23.48 -23.94
C PHE A 93 9.65 24.04 -25.37
N SER A 94 8.77 23.54 -26.23
CA SER A 94 8.67 23.97 -27.64
C SER A 94 8.33 25.45 -27.77
N VAL A 95 7.39 25.96 -26.97
CA VAL A 95 7.07 27.40 -26.96
C VAL A 95 8.18 28.24 -26.36
N SER A 96 8.88 27.72 -25.35
CA SER A 96 10.06 28.39 -24.79
C SER A 96 11.19 28.54 -25.82
N LEU A 97 11.29 27.61 -26.77
CA LEU A 97 12.19 27.68 -27.93
C LEU A 97 11.63 28.51 -29.11
N GLY A 98 10.51 29.23 -28.90
CA GLY A 98 9.93 30.13 -29.90
C GLY A 98 9.01 29.46 -30.93
N LYS A 99 8.70 28.15 -30.80
CA LYS A 99 7.71 27.51 -31.69
C LYS A 99 6.32 28.09 -31.42
N LYS A 100 5.58 28.34 -32.50
CA LYS A 100 4.19 28.82 -32.46
C LYS A 100 3.25 27.65 -32.72
N PHE A 101 2.28 27.44 -31.84
CA PHE A 101 1.25 26.42 -31.99
C PHE A 101 -0.08 27.05 -32.40
N PHE A 102 -0.78 26.36 -33.29
CA PHE A 102 -2.10 26.72 -33.76
C PHE A 102 -3.05 25.56 -33.51
N LEU A 103 -4.21 25.84 -32.93
CA LEU A 103 -5.30 24.90 -32.76
C LEU A 103 -6.51 25.45 -33.52
N ALA A 104 -7.04 24.69 -34.48
CA ALA A 104 -8.16 25.15 -35.33
C ALA A 104 -7.90 26.51 -36.01
N GLY A 105 -6.65 26.80 -36.39
CA GLY A 105 -6.27 28.09 -37.00
C GLY A 105 -6.07 29.24 -36.01
N ILE A 106 -6.39 29.06 -34.72
CA ILE A 106 -6.17 30.05 -33.67
C ILE A 106 -4.81 29.82 -33.02
N ARG A 107 -4.02 30.89 -32.89
CA ARG A 107 -2.73 30.83 -32.19
C ARG A 107 -2.96 30.66 -30.69
N ILE A 108 -2.43 29.58 -30.13
CA ILE A 108 -2.47 29.35 -28.69
C ILE A 108 -1.46 30.29 -28.02
N LYS A 109 -1.89 31.02 -26.97
CA LYS A 109 -0.98 31.89 -26.24
C LYS A 109 -0.05 31.05 -25.36
N THR A 110 1.18 31.51 -25.17
CA THR A 110 2.15 30.86 -24.28
C THR A 110 1.60 30.70 -22.87
N THR A 111 0.87 31.71 -22.38
CA THR A 111 0.19 31.70 -21.07
C THR A 111 -0.77 30.53 -20.94
N ASP A 112 -1.54 30.22 -21.98
CA ASP A 112 -2.56 29.17 -21.96
C ASP A 112 -1.90 27.79 -21.86
N ILE A 113 -0.77 27.60 -22.54
CA ILE A 113 0.01 26.36 -22.50
C ILE A 113 0.63 26.13 -21.12
N VAL A 114 1.20 27.18 -20.51
CA VAL A 114 1.77 27.12 -19.16
C VAL A 114 0.69 26.84 -18.13
N TRP A 115 -0.46 27.52 -18.21
CA TRP A 115 -1.59 27.27 -17.32
C TRP A 115 -2.17 25.86 -17.49
N ASN A 116 -2.26 25.36 -18.72
CA ASN A 116 -2.69 23.99 -18.98
C ASN A 116 -1.75 22.97 -18.32
N MET A 117 -0.42 23.16 -18.43
CA MET A 117 0.56 22.31 -17.74
C MET A 117 0.38 22.37 -16.21
N ALA A 118 0.25 23.57 -15.64
CA ALA A 118 0.11 23.76 -14.20
C ALA A 118 -1.16 23.08 -13.66
N ILE A 119 -2.31 23.34 -14.28
CA ILE A 119 -3.60 22.76 -13.89
C ILE A 119 -3.56 21.24 -14.04
N THR A 120 -3.06 20.73 -15.17
CA THR A 120 -2.95 19.29 -15.43
C THR A 120 -2.06 18.61 -14.38
N THR A 121 -0.93 19.22 -14.03
CA THR A 121 -0.01 18.68 -13.02
C THR A 121 -0.66 18.63 -11.63
N VAL A 122 -1.36 19.70 -11.23
CA VAL A 122 -2.07 19.76 -9.95
C VAL A 122 -3.17 18.70 -9.88
N LEU A 123 -4.01 18.59 -10.92
CA LEU A 123 -5.09 17.61 -10.99
C LEU A 123 -4.58 16.17 -10.95
N LEU A 124 -3.53 15.86 -11.72
CA LEU A 124 -2.89 14.54 -11.72
C LEU A 124 -2.22 14.23 -10.37
N GLY A 125 -1.60 15.23 -9.75
CA GLY A 125 -1.02 15.11 -8.40
C GLY A 125 -2.07 14.77 -7.35
N ILE A 126 -3.23 15.45 -7.38
CA ILE A 126 -4.39 15.16 -6.54
C ILE A 126 -4.90 13.74 -6.80
N ALA A 127 -5.12 13.37 -8.06
CA ALA A 127 -5.59 12.04 -8.44
C ALA A 127 -4.64 10.94 -7.96
N PHE A 128 -3.34 11.11 -8.16
CA PHE A 128 -2.32 10.15 -7.73
C PHE A 128 -2.25 10.01 -6.21
N TYR A 129 -2.27 11.12 -5.46
CA TYR A 129 -2.26 11.11 -4.00
C TYR A 129 -3.41 10.28 -3.42
N PHE A 130 -4.63 10.52 -3.92
CA PHE A 130 -5.80 9.82 -3.40
C PHE A 130 -5.92 8.38 -3.90
N LEU A 131 -5.65 8.10 -5.18
CA LEU A 131 -5.66 6.73 -5.71
C LEU A 131 -4.63 5.85 -4.99
N ARG A 132 -3.42 6.37 -4.73
CA ARG A 132 -2.38 5.66 -3.99
C ARG A 132 -2.88 5.25 -2.60
N ARG A 133 -3.57 6.13 -1.89
CA ARG A 133 -4.10 5.86 -0.53
C ARG A 133 -5.12 4.72 -0.55
N GLU A 134 -6.05 4.74 -1.49
CA GLU A 134 -7.08 3.71 -1.61
C GLU A 134 -6.51 2.35 -2.03
N ILE A 135 -5.58 2.32 -2.97
CA ILE A 135 -4.89 1.09 -3.39
C ILE A 135 -4.03 0.53 -2.23
N ALA A 136 -3.46 1.40 -1.41
CA ALA A 136 -2.62 1.02 -0.28
C ALA A 136 -3.40 0.49 0.94
N ALA A 137 -4.70 0.77 1.07
CA ALA A 137 -5.51 0.43 2.25
C ALA A 137 -6.60 -0.66 1.99
N PRO A 138 -6.26 -1.82 1.40
CA PRO A 138 -7.26 -2.82 0.99
C PRO A 138 -7.92 -3.56 2.16
N TYR A 139 -7.31 -3.60 3.35
CA TYR A 139 -7.72 -4.52 4.43
C TYR A 139 -8.78 -3.94 5.37
N LEU A 140 -9.04 -2.64 5.36
CA LEU A 140 -10.22 -2.05 6.03
C LEU A 140 -11.43 -2.00 5.09
N SER A 141 -11.28 -2.46 3.85
CA SER A 141 -12.38 -2.47 2.91
C SER A 141 -13.16 -3.79 3.02
N PRO A 142 -14.49 -3.75 3.17
CA PRO A 142 -15.33 -4.95 3.14
C PRO A 142 -15.37 -5.61 1.75
N THR A 143 -15.00 -4.88 0.71
CA THR A 143 -14.78 -5.43 -0.65
C THR A 143 -13.28 -5.58 -0.89
N ARG A 144 -12.82 -6.63 -1.57
CA ARG A 144 -11.42 -6.72 -2.03
C ARG A 144 -11.14 -5.52 -2.96
N ARG A 145 -10.60 -4.42 -2.40
CA ARG A 145 -10.32 -3.18 -3.13
C ARG A 145 -8.86 -3.21 -3.55
N GLY A 146 -8.62 -3.38 -4.84
CA GLY A 146 -7.28 -3.44 -5.40
C GLY A 146 -6.81 -4.86 -5.64
N TRP A 147 -5.52 -4.97 -5.93
CA TRP A 147 -4.92 -6.15 -6.56
C TRP A 147 -4.09 -7.00 -5.63
N ARG A 148 -3.96 -6.52 -4.40
CA ARG A 148 -3.23 -7.19 -3.34
C ARG A 148 -4.08 -8.35 -2.86
N THR A 149 -3.72 -9.53 -3.34
CA THR A 149 -4.27 -10.82 -2.89
C THR A 149 -3.54 -11.32 -1.65
N LYS A 150 -2.33 -10.83 -1.37
CA LYS A 150 -1.53 -11.19 -0.20
C LYS A 150 -1.64 -10.11 0.87
N TYR A 151 -1.56 -10.55 2.13
CA TYR A 151 -1.37 -9.66 3.27
C TYR A 151 -0.13 -8.77 3.06
N ARG A 152 -0.16 -7.57 3.64
CA ARG A 152 1.10 -6.83 3.87
C ARG A 152 1.99 -7.70 4.77
N GLU A 153 3.23 -7.26 4.94
CA GLU A 153 4.15 -7.88 5.87
C GLU A 153 3.50 -8.07 7.25
N THR A 154 3.53 -9.31 7.75
CA THR A 154 2.90 -9.71 9.00
C THR A 154 3.70 -9.20 10.18
N HIS A 155 3.02 -8.53 11.11
CA HIS A 155 3.64 -7.96 12.29
C HIS A 155 2.81 -8.38 13.52
N PRO A 156 3.24 -9.42 14.24
CA PRO A 156 2.57 -9.87 15.45
C PRO A 156 2.84 -8.88 16.58
N ILE A 157 1.82 -8.11 16.93
CA ILE A 157 1.81 -7.25 18.11
C ILE A 157 0.83 -7.86 19.10
N PRO A 158 1.22 -8.10 20.35
CA PRO A 158 0.28 -8.48 21.38
C PRO A 158 -0.77 -7.39 21.56
N PHE A 159 -2.03 -7.79 21.46
CA PHE A 159 -3.17 -6.93 21.70
C PHE A 159 -4.10 -7.56 22.71
N HIS A 160 -4.83 -6.68 23.38
CA HIS A 160 -6.02 -6.98 24.13
C HIS A 160 -7.12 -6.06 23.61
N TRP A 161 -8.29 -6.59 23.29
CA TRP A 161 -9.44 -5.77 22.92
C TRP A 161 -10.58 -5.96 23.91
N THR A 162 -11.34 -4.89 24.12
CA THR A 162 -12.60 -4.93 24.88
C THR A 162 -13.72 -4.30 24.07
N ASN A 163 -14.96 -4.77 24.24
CA ASN A 163 -16.12 -4.07 23.68
C ASN A 163 -16.37 -2.74 24.43
N ALA A 164 -17.26 -1.91 23.90
CA ALA A 164 -17.62 -0.64 24.55
C ALA A 164 -18.15 -0.81 25.98
N ASP A 165 -18.80 -1.95 26.27
CA ASP A 165 -19.38 -2.24 27.58
C ASP A 165 -18.37 -2.88 28.56
N GLY A 166 -17.16 -3.21 28.11
CA GLY A 166 -16.09 -3.80 28.92
C GLY A 166 -16.30 -5.26 29.35
N GLU A 167 -17.48 -5.83 29.14
CA GLU A 167 -17.81 -7.21 29.53
C GLU A 167 -17.18 -8.29 28.66
N ARG A 168 -16.71 -7.92 27.45
CA ARG A 168 -16.20 -8.87 26.47
C ARG A 168 -14.83 -8.48 26.04
N GLU A 169 -13.94 -9.46 26.05
CA GLU A 169 -12.54 -9.25 25.76
C GLU A 169 -11.94 -10.37 24.92
N GLY A 170 -10.79 -10.08 24.33
CA GLY A 170 -9.98 -11.11 23.72
C GLY A 170 -8.54 -10.66 23.53
N ASP A 171 -7.65 -11.63 23.60
CA ASP A 171 -6.22 -11.45 23.42
C ASP A 171 -5.73 -12.11 22.14
N GLY A 172 -4.63 -11.60 21.60
CA GLY A 172 -3.98 -12.24 20.48
C GLY A 172 -2.76 -11.49 19.97
N LEU A 173 -2.32 -11.91 18.78
CA LEU A 173 -1.25 -11.28 18.03
C LEU A 173 -1.83 -10.72 16.72
N THR A 174 -1.56 -9.45 16.43
CA THR A 174 -2.04 -8.84 15.19
C THR A 174 -1.48 -9.57 13.98
N ILE A 175 -2.30 -9.79 12.94
CA ILE A 175 -1.82 -10.34 11.67
C ILE A 175 -1.10 -9.23 10.89
N ASN A 176 -1.72 -8.05 10.86
CA ASN A 176 -1.21 -6.90 10.11
C ASN A 176 -1.58 -5.59 10.80
N ILE A 177 -0.79 -4.55 10.54
CA ILE A 177 -0.99 -3.21 11.07
C ILE A 177 -0.74 -2.16 9.98
N SER A 178 -1.34 -0.99 10.10
CA SER A 178 -0.92 0.20 9.36
C SER A 178 -1.37 1.46 10.10
N LYS A 179 -0.99 2.61 9.55
CA LYS A 179 -1.31 3.94 10.11
C LYS A 179 -2.76 4.10 10.62
N ASN A 180 -3.74 3.50 9.95
CA ASN A 180 -5.16 3.72 10.24
C ASN A 180 -5.92 2.45 10.64
N GLY A 181 -5.26 1.30 10.81
CA GLY A 181 -6.00 0.07 11.08
C GLY A 181 -5.15 -1.14 11.37
N VAL A 182 -5.76 -2.15 11.95
CA VAL A 182 -5.14 -3.42 12.29
C VAL A 182 -6.00 -4.58 11.80
N LEU A 183 -5.37 -5.71 11.55
CA LEU A 183 -6.03 -6.97 11.22
C LEU A 183 -5.82 -7.92 12.40
N LEU A 184 -6.92 -8.31 13.04
CA LEU A 184 -6.92 -9.10 14.26
C LEU A 184 -7.48 -10.51 13.96
N PRO A 185 -6.83 -11.59 14.41
CA PRO A 185 -7.50 -12.87 14.51
C PRO A 185 -8.56 -12.78 15.62
N LEU A 186 -9.74 -13.32 15.37
CA LEU A 186 -10.83 -13.39 16.34
C LEU A 186 -10.87 -14.78 16.99
N THR A 187 -11.23 -14.81 18.27
CA THR A 187 -11.56 -16.05 18.97
C THR A 187 -12.90 -16.59 18.46
N LYS A 188 -13.14 -17.91 18.54
CA LYS A 188 -14.37 -18.54 18.03
C LYS A 188 -15.68 -17.96 18.59
N HIS A 189 -15.64 -17.28 19.74
CA HIS A 189 -16.80 -16.73 20.44
C HIS A 189 -16.63 -15.23 20.72
N HIS A 190 -16.44 -14.42 19.68
CA HIS A 190 -16.18 -12.98 19.84
C HIS A 190 -17.44 -12.08 19.76
N PHE A 191 -18.54 -12.53 19.15
CA PHE A 191 -19.83 -11.81 18.97
C PHE A 191 -19.78 -10.43 18.28
N LEU A 192 -18.60 -9.93 17.91
CA LEU A 192 -18.41 -8.67 17.18
C LEU A 192 -19.11 -8.68 15.82
N LYS A 193 -19.61 -7.52 15.42
CA LYS A 193 -20.20 -7.25 14.10
C LYS A 193 -19.51 -6.05 13.44
N PRO A 194 -19.53 -5.96 12.09
CA PRO A 194 -19.08 -4.76 11.40
C PRO A 194 -19.89 -3.54 11.86
N GLY A 195 -19.20 -2.50 12.33
CA GLY A 195 -19.79 -1.30 12.92
C GLY A 195 -19.44 -1.14 14.40
N ASP A 196 -19.16 -2.23 15.11
CA ASP A 196 -18.98 -2.22 16.56
C ASP A 196 -17.74 -1.41 16.98
N PRO A 197 -17.88 -0.55 17.99
CA PRO A 197 -16.74 0.07 18.66
C PRO A 197 -16.06 -0.93 19.59
N ILE A 198 -14.74 -0.92 19.59
CA ILE A 198 -13.91 -1.69 20.53
C ILE A 198 -12.82 -0.78 21.08
N ASN A 199 -12.32 -1.05 22.29
CA ASN A 199 -11.06 -0.48 22.77
C ASN A 199 -9.95 -1.48 22.49
N LEU A 200 -8.82 -0.99 21.99
CA LEU A 200 -7.65 -1.81 21.68
C LEU A 200 -6.46 -1.34 22.50
N LEU A 201 -5.95 -2.24 23.34
CA LEU A 201 -4.68 -2.07 24.02
C LEU A 201 -3.60 -2.80 23.20
N LEU A 202 -2.71 -2.04 22.58
CA LEU A 202 -1.59 -2.57 21.80
C LEU A 202 -0.30 -2.49 22.62
N LYS A 203 0.38 -3.62 22.81
CA LYS A 203 1.69 -3.69 23.48
C LYS A 203 2.81 -3.52 22.45
N LEU A 204 3.28 -2.29 22.30
CA LEU A 204 4.33 -1.89 21.37
C LEU A 204 5.71 -1.88 22.05
N GLU A 205 6.73 -1.55 21.26
CA GLU A 205 8.10 -1.32 21.74
C GLU A 205 8.60 0.05 21.26
N LYS A 206 9.15 0.84 22.17
CA LYS A 206 9.84 2.10 21.87
C LYS A 206 11.16 1.86 21.11
N GLU A 207 11.80 2.94 20.67
CA GLU A 207 13.08 2.88 19.95
C GLU A 207 14.20 2.23 20.78
N ASN A 208 14.23 2.52 22.08
CA ASN A 208 15.11 1.88 23.07
C ASN A 208 14.68 0.46 23.47
N ARG A 209 13.68 -0.12 22.79
CA ARG A 209 13.11 -1.46 23.04
C ARG A 209 12.35 -1.60 24.36
N GLU A 210 12.04 -0.51 25.04
CA GLU A 210 11.16 -0.56 26.20
C GLU A 210 9.72 -0.88 25.77
N PRO A 211 9.03 -1.80 26.46
CA PRO A 211 7.63 -2.08 26.19
C PRO A 211 6.78 -0.86 26.52
N VAL A 212 5.85 -0.52 25.64
CA VAL A 212 4.88 0.57 25.85
C VAL A 212 3.51 0.10 25.40
N ALA A 213 2.52 0.21 26.28
CA ALA A 213 1.14 -0.07 25.92
C ALA A 213 0.46 1.22 25.49
N ILE A 214 -0.25 1.18 24.36
CA ILE A 214 -1.13 2.27 23.93
C ILE A 214 -2.57 1.78 23.92
N SER A 215 -3.49 2.60 24.41
CA SER A 215 -4.92 2.35 24.30
C SER A 215 -5.49 3.21 23.18
N VAL A 216 -6.26 2.61 22.26
CA VAL A 216 -6.84 3.31 21.12
C VAL A 216 -8.24 2.79 20.84
N GLN A 217 -9.16 3.69 20.49
CA GLN A 217 -10.49 3.26 20.05
C GLN A 217 -10.39 2.64 18.65
N GLY A 218 -11.05 1.51 18.48
CA GLY A 218 -11.19 0.78 17.23
C GLY A 218 -12.64 0.76 16.78
N LYS A 219 -12.85 0.73 15.46
CA LYS A 219 -14.16 0.39 14.87
C LYS A 219 -13.99 -0.84 13.98
N VAL A 220 -14.74 -1.89 14.24
CA VAL A 220 -14.78 -3.08 13.37
C VAL A 220 -15.37 -2.67 12.03
N VAL A 221 -14.62 -2.82 10.94
CA VAL A 221 -15.07 -2.43 9.60
C VAL A 221 -15.55 -3.63 8.79
N ARG A 222 -14.95 -4.80 9.04
CA ARG A 222 -15.27 -6.05 8.38
C ARG A 222 -14.84 -7.24 9.22
N ILE A 223 -15.47 -8.38 8.97
CA ILE A 223 -15.06 -9.69 9.48
C ILE A 223 -14.99 -10.62 8.26
N ASP A 224 -13.85 -11.27 8.07
CA ASP A 224 -13.65 -12.24 6.99
C ASP A 224 -13.46 -13.63 7.59
N LYS A 225 -13.93 -14.67 6.89
CA LYS A 225 -13.74 -16.08 7.26
C LYS A 225 -12.62 -16.69 6.42
N GLU A 226 -11.63 -17.27 7.08
CA GLU A 226 -10.53 -17.99 6.46
C GLU A 226 -10.94 -19.43 6.08
N PRO A 227 -10.21 -20.10 5.16
CA PRO A 227 -10.52 -21.47 4.74
C PRO A 227 -10.54 -22.51 5.87
N ASP A 228 -9.78 -22.26 6.94
CA ASP A 228 -9.74 -23.11 8.15
C ASP A 228 -10.90 -22.84 9.12
N GLY A 229 -11.82 -21.95 8.74
CA GLY A 229 -12.98 -21.58 9.54
C GLY A 229 -12.71 -20.53 10.62
N THR A 230 -11.46 -20.05 10.76
CA THR A 230 -11.14 -18.94 11.66
C THR A 230 -11.65 -17.62 11.10
N GLU A 231 -11.93 -16.65 11.99
CA GLU A 231 -12.41 -15.33 11.59
C GLU A 231 -11.36 -14.27 11.87
N ILE A 232 -11.29 -13.27 11.00
CA ILE A 232 -10.38 -12.14 11.09
C ILE A 232 -11.15 -10.83 11.03
N ALA A 233 -10.87 -9.89 11.93
CA ALA A 233 -11.46 -8.57 11.94
C ALA A 233 -10.51 -7.52 11.35
N GLY A 234 -11.00 -6.74 10.40
CA GLY A 234 -10.36 -5.50 9.99
C GLY A 234 -10.87 -4.35 10.87
N VAL A 235 -10.01 -3.81 11.73
CA VAL A 235 -10.36 -2.76 12.69
C VAL A 235 -9.71 -1.43 12.30
N GLN A 236 -10.52 -0.39 12.15
CA GLN A 236 -10.04 0.97 11.93
C GLN A 236 -9.65 1.60 13.26
N LEU A 237 -8.44 2.12 13.36
CA LEU A 237 -7.95 2.85 14.55
C LEU A 237 -8.43 4.31 14.52
N LEU A 238 -8.89 4.79 15.66
CA LEU A 238 -9.39 6.14 15.90
C LEU A 238 -8.61 6.74 17.08
N PHE A 239 -7.59 7.54 16.77
CA PHE A 239 -6.87 8.31 17.77
C PHE A 239 -7.62 9.60 18.05
N LEU A 240 -8.02 9.80 19.30
CA LEU A 240 -8.63 11.05 19.75
C LEU A 240 -7.60 12.17 19.81
N LEU A 241 -8.03 13.44 19.80
CA LEU A 241 -7.13 14.59 19.89
C LEU A 241 -6.28 14.58 21.16
N ALA A 242 -6.86 14.08 22.27
CA ALA A 242 -6.16 13.89 23.54
C ALA A 242 -5.06 12.81 23.47
N GLN A 243 -5.11 11.90 22.50
CA GLN A 243 -4.17 10.77 22.35
C GLN A 243 -3.03 11.07 21.37
N LYS A 244 -2.54 12.32 21.39
CA LYS A 244 -1.51 12.78 20.44
C LYS A 244 -0.19 12.06 20.66
N GLU A 245 0.16 11.77 21.91
CA GLU A 245 1.41 11.10 22.27
C GLU A 245 1.39 9.62 21.87
N GLU A 246 0.31 8.90 22.15
CA GLU A 246 0.11 7.51 21.75
C GLU A 246 0.14 7.36 20.23
N LYS A 247 -0.46 8.33 19.52
CA LYS A 247 -0.38 8.38 18.06
C LYS A 247 1.06 8.56 17.57
N GLN A 248 1.84 9.43 18.20
CA GLN A 248 3.25 9.61 17.85
C GLN A 248 4.06 8.33 18.11
N ILE A 249 3.86 7.70 19.26
CA ILE A 249 4.49 6.40 19.60
C ILE A 249 4.13 5.35 18.54
N TYR A 250 2.86 5.26 18.17
CA TYR A 250 2.38 4.34 17.14
C TYR A 250 3.00 4.61 15.77
N GLU A 251 3.01 5.87 15.33
CA GLU A 251 3.59 6.23 14.02
C GLU A 251 5.10 5.96 13.96
N SER A 252 5.84 6.27 15.03
CA SER A 252 7.26 5.95 15.16
C SER A 252 7.53 4.45 15.15
N PHE A 253 6.71 3.68 15.88
CA PHE A 253 6.76 2.21 15.85
C PHE A 253 6.53 1.67 14.43
N LEU A 254 5.51 2.16 13.72
CA LEU A 254 5.22 1.73 12.35
C LEU A 254 6.39 2.05 11.40
N HIS A 255 7.01 3.23 11.53
CA HIS A 255 8.14 3.59 10.68
C HIS A 255 9.32 2.64 10.86
N ARG A 256 9.59 2.20 12.09
CA ARG A 256 10.63 1.21 12.42
C ARG A 256 10.28 -0.18 11.90
N VAL A 257 9.08 -0.68 12.22
CA VAL A 257 8.69 -2.06 11.92
C VAL A 257 8.45 -2.29 10.42
N PHE A 258 8.04 -1.26 9.68
CA PHE A 258 7.98 -1.28 8.20
C PHE A 258 9.29 -0.86 7.52
N ALA A 259 10.43 -0.98 8.22
CA ALA A 259 11.74 -0.85 7.57
C ALA A 259 11.78 -1.74 6.30
N PRO A 260 12.31 -1.23 5.17
CA PRO A 260 12.27 -1.97 3.90
C PRO A 260 12.86 -3.37 4.05
N ARG A 261 12.03 -4.39 3.82
CA ARG A 261 12.48 -5.77 3.72
C ARG A 261 12.78 -6.14 2.28
N TYR A 262 13.96 -6.70 2.06
CA TYR A 262 14.44 -7.11 0.76
C TYR A 262 14.15 -8.60 0.56
N PRO A 263 13.43 -8.99 -0.52
CA PRO A 263 13.26 -10.39 -0.84
C PRO A 263 14.61 -10.99 -1.21
N VAL A 264 14.92 -12.14 -0.62
CA VAL A 264 16.15 -12.89 -0.85
C VAL A 264 15.82 -14.37 -0.91
N SER A 265 16.78 -15.18 -1.34
CA SER A 265 16.65 -16.64 -1.41
C SER A 265 18.01 -17.24 -1.10
N ASN A 266 18.41 -17.13 0.16
CA ASN A 266 19.71 -17.59 0.65
C ASN A 266 19.50 -18.80 1.56
N PRO A 267 20.28 -19.89 1.39
CA PRO A 267 20.31 -20.95 2.38
C PRO A 267 20.78 -20.39 3.73
N VAL A 268 20.17 -20.86 4.81
CA VAL A 268 20.57 -20.51 6.16
C VAL A 268 20.72 -21.74 7.02
N GLN A 269 21.68 -21.69 7.93
CA GLN A 269 21.77 -22.61 9.05
C GLN A 269 21.38 -21.86 10.31
N PHE A 270 20.55 -22.44 11.16
CA PHE A 270 20.18 -21.82 12.42
C PHE A 270 20.28 -22.80 13.58
N LEU A 271 20.70 -22.27 14.72
CA LEU A 271 20.94 -23.01 15.95
C LEU A 271 19.93 -22.56 16.99
N LYS A 272 19.21 -23.54 17.55
CA LYS A 272 18.50 -23.37 18.82
C LYS A 272 19.53 -23.38 19.96
N SER A 273 19.15 -22.90 21.14
CA SER A 273 19.98 -22.94 22.35
C SER A 273 20.56 -24.33 22.67
N ASP A 274 19.96 -25.41 22.16
CA ASP A 274 20.41 -26.81 22.33
C ASP A 274 21.44 -27.29 21.30
N ASN A 275 22.15 -26.38 20.61
CA ASN A 275 23.23 -26.65 19.65
C ASN A 275 22.89 -27.54 18.44
N LYS A 276 21.62 -27.94 18.25
CA LYS A 276 21.20 -28.65 17.03
C LYS A 276 21.13 -27.68 15.85
N THR A 277 21.94 -27.94 14.82
CA THR A 277 21.92 -27.18 13.57
C THR A 277 20.72 -27.59 12.74
N ASN A 278 19.87 -26.63 12.42
CA ASN A 278 18.76 -26.80 11.48
C ASN A 278 19.04 -25.98 10.22
N VAL A 279 18.35 -26.31 9.13
CA VAL A 279 18.52 -25.65 7.83
C VAL A 279 17.19 -25.02 7.41
N GLY A 280 17.29 -23.91 6.68
CA GLY A 280 16.14 -23.26 6.07
C GLY A 280 16.53 -22.36 4.91
N THR A 281 15.57 -21.62 4.41
CA THR A 281 15.74 -20.62 3.36
C THR A 281 15.33 -19.25 3.88
N LEU A 282 16.23 -18.29 3.79
CA LEU A 282 15.94 -16.89 4.07
C LEU A 282 15.11 -16.29 2.93
N LEU A 283 13.91 -15.80 3.25
CA LEU A 283 12.97 -15.26 2.26
C LEU A 283 12.94 -13.74 2.21
N ASN A 284 13.20 -13.09 3.33
CA ASN A 284 13.34 -11.65 3.38
C ASN A 284 14.24 -11.22 4.53
N VAL A 285 14.88 -10.06 4.36
CA VAL A 285 15.79 -9.49 5.33
C VAL A 285 15.72 -7.97 5.34
N SER A 286 15.90 -7.37 6.51
CA SER A 286 16.15 -5.95 6.71
C SER A 286 17.35 -5.75 7.62
N LEU A 287 17.63 -4.51 7.99
CA LEU A 287 18.66 -4.20 9.00
C LEU A 287 18.31 -4.71 10.40
N GLU A 288 17.01 -4.91 10.69
CA GLU A 288 16.51 -5.23 12.03
C GLU A 288 15.90 -6.62 12.15
N GLY A 289 15.59 -7.29 11.04
CA GLY A 289 14.89 -8.56 11.10
C GLY A 289 14.98 -9.38 9.84
N LEU A 290 14.61 -10.65 9.97
CA LEU A 290 14.70 -11.63 8.90
C LEU A 290 13.59 -12.68 9.04
N TYR A 291 13.20 -13.32 7.95
CA TYR A 291 12.22 -14.41 7.95
C TYR A 291 12.79 -15.64 7.26
N ILE A 292 12.75 -16.77 7.98
CA ILE A 292 13.28 -18.06 7.53
C ILE A 292 12.11 -18.99 7.30
N GLU A 293 12.07 -19.58 6.11
CA GLU A 293 11.26 -20.77 5.81
C GLU A 293 12.05 -22.01 6.22
N SER A 294 11.42 -22.88 7.01
CA SER A 294 12.01 -24.14 7.47
C SER A 294 10.91 -25.09 7.94
N GLU A 295 11.16 -26.39 7.84
CA GLU A 295 10.32 -27.42 8.45
C GLU A 295 10.36 -27.35 9.99
N THR A 296 11.51 -26.94 10.55
CA THR A 296 11.65 -26.75 12.00
C THR A 296 11.31 -25.31 12.37
N VAL A 297 10.20 -25.12 13.06
CA VAL A 297 9.71 -23.79 13.45
C VAL A 297 9.97 -23.52 14.92
N LEU A 298 10.69 -22.43 15.20
CA LEU A 298 10.98 -21.98 16.56
C LEU A 298 9.77 -21.25 17.18
N SER A 299 9.67 -21.33 18.50
CA SER A 299 8.60 -20.67 19.26
C SER A 299 8.87 -19.18 19.46
N SER A 300 7.82 -18.38 19.63
CA SER A 300 7.97 -16.95 19.90
C SER A 300 8.71 -16.74 21.23
N GLY A 301 9.67 -15.81 21.25
CA GLY A 301 10.55 -15.53 22.39
C GLY A 301 11.83 -16.37 22.43
N GLU A 302 11.98 -17.40 21.61
CA GLU A 302 13.21 -18.21 21.59
C GLU A 302 14.38 -17.41 20.98
N TYR A 303 15.57 -17.55 21.56
CA TYR A 303 16.81 -16.99 21.01
C TYR A 303 17.44 -17.97 20.01
N CYS A 304 17.94 -17.46 18.90
CA CYS A 304 18.59 -18.27 17.88
C CYS A 304 19.75 -17.54 17.21
N ARG A 305 20.73 -18.33 16.74
CA ARG A 305 21.83 -17.85 15.90
C ARG A 305 21.61 -18.35 14.49
N VAL A 306 21.78 -17.47 13.51
CA VAL A 306 21.56 -17.76 12.09
C VAL A 306 22.83 -17.43 11.32
N LYS A 307 23.28 -18.38 10.51
CA LYS A 307 24.35 -18.20 9.53
C LYS A 307 23.73 -18.14 8.14
N ILE A 308 23.88 -16.98 7.51
CA ILE A 308 23.38 -16.72 6.16
C ILE A 308 24.47 -17.06 5.15
N GLN A 309 24.21 -18.04 4.30
CA GLN A 309 25.13 -18.43 3.24
C GLN A 309 25.04 -17.42 2.11
N THR A 310 26.12 -16.66 1.87
CA THR A 310 26.22 -15.73 0.73
C THR A 310 27.40 -16.08 -0.16
N ARG A 311 27.36 -15.62 -1.42
CA ARG A 311 28.49 -15.78 -2.35
C ARG A 311 29.79 -15.12 -1.88
N SER A 312 29.69 -14.15 -0.97
CA SER A 312 30.83 -13.39 -0.44
C SER A 312 31.28 -13.89 0.94
N GLY A 313 30.80 -15.05 1.38
CA GLY A 313 31.06 -15.61 2.71
C GLY A 313 29.82 -15.69 3.58
N GLU A 314 29.98 -16.30 4.76
CA GLU A 314 28.91 -16.45 5.74
C GLU A 314 28.67 -15.15 6.51
N ILE A 315 27.40 -14.83 6.77
CA ILE A 315 27.02 -13.74 7.66
C ILE A 315 26.30 -14.32 8.88
N SER A 316 26.92 -14.22 10.05
CA SER A 316 26.31 -14.64 11.31
C SER A 316 25.51 -13.49 11.95
N VAL A 317 24.27 -13.79 12.29
CA VAL A 317 23.37 -12.91 13.06
C VAL A 317 22.75 -13.69 14.20
N ALA A 318 22.38 -13.02 15.27
CA ALA A 318 21.66 -13.64 16.37
C ALA A 318 20.54 -12.74 16.86
N GLY A 319 19.48 -13.35 17.37
CA GLY A 319 18.32 -12.61 17.82
C GLY A 319 17.17 -13.47 18.31
N VAL A 320 16.08 -12.79 18.64
CA VAL A 320 14.88 -13.40 19.23
C VAL A 320 13.81 -13.62 18.16
N VAL A 321 13.18 -14.79 18.21
CA VAL A 321 12.02 -15.13 17.38
C VAL A 321 10.84 -14.27 17.83
N ARG A 322 10.38 -13.39 16.95
CA ARG A 322 9.20 -12.53 17.20
C ARG A 322 7.94 -13.05 16.55
N TRP A 323 8.09 -13.94 15.59
CA TRP A 323 6.95 -14.54 14.91
C TRP A 323 7.19 -16.00 14.61
N SER A 324 6.26 -16.86 15.02
CA SER A 324 6.26 -18.28 14.70
C SER A 324 5.08 -18.60 13.79
N ASN A 325 5.31 -19.29 12.68
CA ASN A 325 4.30 -19.63 11.69
C ASN A 325 4.36 -21.12 11.31
N PRO A 326 4.03 -22.04 12.23
CA PRO A 326 4.09 -23.49 11.98
C PRO A 326 3.09 -23.98 10.94
N GLN A 327 2.03 -23.20 10.67
CA GLN A 327 0.93 -23.57 9.78
C GLN A 327 1.01 -22.91 8.40
N GLY A 328 2.05 -22.13 8.10
CA GLY A 328 2.18 -21.44 6.81
C GLY A 328 1.02 -20.47 6.51
N LYS A 329 0.55 -19.76 7.55
CA LYS A 329 -0.59 -18.85 7.46
C LYS A 329 -0.22 -17.48 6.91
N TYR A 330 -1.26 -16.74 6.51
CA TYR A 330 -1.18 -15.33 6.12
C TYR A 330 -0.24 -15.05 4.92
N GLY A 331 -0.20 -15.98 3.96
CA GLY A 331 0.55 -15.82 2.71
C GLY A 331 2.08 -15.90 2.89
N LYS A 332 2.54 -16.46 4.01
CA LYS A 332 3.93 -16.78 4.32
C LYS A 332 4.06 -18.29 4.51
N PRO A 333 5.13 -18.92 4.01
CA PRO A 333 5.33 -20.36 4.18
C PRO A 333 5.67 -20.70 5.63
N ILE A 334 5.69 -22.00 5.93
CA ILE A 334 6.04 -22.54 7.25
C ILE A 334 7.43 -22.03 7.64
N GLY A 335 7.54 -21.42 8.82
CA GLY A 335 8.77 -20.76 9.22
C GLY A 335 8.59 -19.78 10.36
N PHE A 336 9.57 -18.90 10.55
CA PHE A 336 9.59 -17.95 11.65
C PHE A 336 10.37 -16.67 11.32
N GLY A 337 9.98 -15.59 11.97
CA GLY A 337 10.61 -14.27 11.88
C GLY A 337 11.45 -13.96 13.11
N ILE A 338 12.67 -13.48 12.88
CA ILE A 338 13.63 -13.11 13.91
C ILE A 338 13.85 -11.60 13.89
N GLN A 339 13.92 -11.01 15.07
CA GLN A 339 14.44 -9.66 15.28
C GLN A 339 15.91 -9.76 15.67
N ILE A 340 16.77 -9.06 14.93
CA ILE A 340 18.22 -9.13 15.09
C ILE A 340 18.64 -8.32 16.32
N ASP A 341 19.39 -8.97 17.22
CA ASP A 341 20.00 -8.34 18.39
C ASP A 341 21.48 -8.07 18.18
N SER A 342 22.18 -9.01 17.56
CA SER A 342 23.62 -8.90 17.30
C SER A 342 24.00 -9.43 15.92
N ILE A 343 25.05 -8.85 15.37
CA ILE A 343 25.62 -9.17 14.07
C ILE A 343 27.12 -9.26 14.29
N GLU A 344 27.72 -10.39 13.91
CA GLU A 344 29.16 -10.63 14.10
C GLU A 344 29.99 -9.62 13.30
N ASN A 345 29.69 -9.44 12.02
CA ASN A 345 30.32 -8.42 11.16
C ASN A 345 29.28 -7.43 10.62
N LYS A 346 29.07 -6.34 11.37
CA LYS A 346 28.09 -5.28 11.03
C LYS A 346 28.34 -4.65 9.65
N ASN A 347 29.60 -4.45 9.28
CA ASN A 347 29.95 -3.80 8.01
C ASN A 347 29.62 -4.71 6.82
N LEU A 348 30.00 -5.98 6.89
CA LEU A 348 29.67 -6.97 5.87
C LEU A 348 28.15 -7.10 5.69
N PHE A 349 27.40 -7.19 6.78
CA PHE A 349 25.94 -7.27 6.74
C PHE A 349 25.32 -6.02 6.11
N ARG A 350 25.74 -4.81 6.50
CA ARG A 350 25.25 -3.56 5.91
C ARG A 350 25.51 -3.46 4.42
N VAL A 351 26.73 -3.81 3.97
CA VAL A 351 27.08 -3.83 2.54
C VAL A 351 26.24 -4.86 1.79
N TRP A 352 26.01 -6.03 2.38
CA TRP A 352 25.17 -7.05 1.77
C TRP A 352 23.70 -6.61 1.63
N ILE A 353 23.11 -6.02 2.68
CA ILE A 353 21.75 -5.45 2.63
C ILE A 353 21.66 -4.34 1.59
N TRP A 354 22.66 -3.46 1.53
CA TRP A 354 22.75 -2.42 0.51
C TRP A 354 22.74 -3.02 -0.91
N LYS A 355 23.49 -4.11 -1.16
CA LYS A 355 23.43 -4.82 -2.45
C LYS A 355 22.02 -5.38 -2.75
N GLN A 356 21.31 -5.92 -1.76
CA GLN A 356 19.93 -6.40 -1.97
C GLN A 356 18.98 -5.26 -2.31
N ARG A 357 19.17 -4.08 -1.69
CA ARG A 357 18.43 -2.87 -2.04
C ARG A 357 18.60 -2.51 -3.53
N PHE A 358 19.81 -2.56 -4.06
CA PHE A 358 20.07 -2.26 -5.48
C PHE A 358 19.52 -3.31 -6.43
N LYS A 359 19.54 -4.59 -6.04
CA LYS A 359 18.93 -5.67 -6.85
C LYS A 359 17.43 -5.48 -7.06
N LEU A 360 16.69 -4.89 -6.12
CA LEU A 360 15.27 -4.57 -6.34
C LEU A 360 15.05 -3.53 -7.46
N PHE A 361 16.02 -2.65 -7.71
CA PHE A 361 15.93 -1.62 -8.75
C PHE A 361 16.37 -2.12 -10.12
N HIS A 362 17.19 -3.17 -10.18
CA HIS A 362 17.79 -3.70 -11.42
C HIS A 362 17.30 -5.12 -11.77
N GLY A 363 16.60 -5.78 -10.84
CA GLY A 363 15.98 -7.08 -11.00
C GLY A 363 14.52 -6.93 -11.42
N ARG A 364 14.33 -6.42 -12.64
CA ARG A 364 13.16 -6.70 -13.47
C ARG A 364 13.64 -7.01 -14.87
#